data_AF-A0A848UKR6-F1
#
_entry.id   AF-A0A848UKR6-F1
#
_cell.length_a   1.000
_cell.length_b   1.000
_cell.length_c   1.000
_cell.angle_alpha   90.00
_cell.angle_beta   90.00
_cell.angle_gamma   90.00
#
_symmetry.space_group_name_H-M   'P 1'
#
loop_
_entity.id
_entity.type
_entity.pdbx_description
1 polymer ?
#
loop_
_entity_poly.entity_id
_entity_poly.type
_entity_poly.pdbx_seq_one_letter_code
_entity_poly.pdbx_strand_id
1 'polypeptide(L)'
;VVDDMEVDVYAFGLITDFRGQLFEGTKRLLEIADERVPLQVEARCWCGAHATHNARVVNDMVVYEGETVVVGDTADPGAQKMFGDVVRYELLCRRHYNIGELGG
;
A
#
# COMPACT_ATOMS: atom_id res chain seq x y z
N VAL A 1 26.41 10.87 -5.79
CA VAL A 1 27.07 9.57 -5.50
C VAL A 1 26.85 8.59 -6.63
N VAL A 2 25.62 8.13 -6.90
CA VAL A 2 25.37 7.16 -8.00
C VAL A 2 25.66 7.80 -9.36
N ASP A 3 25.22 9.04 -9.57
CA ASP A 3 25.49 9.83 -10.79
C ASP A 3 27.01 10.02 -11.01
N ASP A 4 27.75 10.29 -9.93
CA ASP A 4 29.20 10.50 -9.97
C ASP A 4 29.99 9.19 -10.23
N MET A 5 29.35 8.04 -10.02
CA MET A 5 29.95 6.72 -10.13
C MET A 5 29.54 5.97 -11.41
N GLU A 6 28.65 6.56 -12.23
CA GLU A 6 28.13 5.95 -13.46
C GLU A 6 27.58 4.52 -13.25
N VAL A 7 26.82 4.31 -12.16
CA VAL A 7 26.23 3.01 -11.82
C VAL A 7 24.71 3.01 -11.92
N ASP A 8 24.16 1.96 -12.53
CA ASP A 8 22.71 1.74 -12.59
C ASP A 8 22.17 1.26 -11.24
N VAL A 9 21.10 1.89 -10.77
CA VAL A 9 20.40 1.51 -9.53
C VAL A 9 18.95 1.20 -9.80
N TYR A 10 18.53 0.00 -9.39
CA TYR A 10 17.13 -0.44 -9.47
C TYR A 10 16.53 -0.53 -8.07
N ALA A 11 15.38 0.10 -7.88
CA ALA A 11 14.60 0.05 -6.64
C ALA A 11 13.20 -0.54 -6.90
N PHE A 12 12.74 -1.40 -6.00
CA PHE A 12 11.44 -2.05 -6.09
C PHE A 12 10.68 -1.86 -4.78
N GLY A 13 9.40 -1.53 -4.86
CA GLY A 13 8.59 -1.34 -3.66
C GLY A 13 7.18 -0.87 -3.94
N LEU A 14 6.42 -0.72 -2.85
CA LEU A 14 5.08 -0.15 -2.89
C LEU A 14 5.16 1.37 -3.13
N ILE A 15 4.26 1.87 -3.98
CA ILE A 15 4.18 3.30 -4.29
C ILE A 15 3.43 4.08 -3.21
N THR A 16 2.31 3.52 -2.74
CA THR A 16 1.41 4.16 -1.79
C THR A 16 1.08 3.25 -0.62
N ASP A 17 0.78 3.85 0.51
CA ASP A 17 0.19 3.14 1.64
C ASP A 17 -1.30 2.82 1.42
N PHE A 18 -1.93 2.24 2.45
CA PHE A 18 -3.35 1.86 2.39
C PHE A 18 -4.32 3.03 2.28
N ARG A 19 -3.83 4.25 2.51
CA ARG A 19 -4.58 5.51 2.38
C ARG A 19 -4.43 6.09 0.98
N GLY A 20 -3.68 5.44 0.09
CA GLY A 20 -3.40 5.92 -1.26
C GLY A 20 -2.41 7.07 -1.28
N GLN A 21 -1.67 7.29 -0.19
CA GLN A 21 -0.66 8.34 -0.09
C GLN A 21 0.72 7.77 -0.40
N LEU A 22 1.57 8.54 -1.08
CA LEU A 22 2.95 8.11 -1.33
C LEU A 22 3.67 7.87 -0.01
N PHE A 23 4.38 6.75 0.10
CA PHE A 23 5.38 6.61 1.15
C PHE A 23 6.44 7.71 0.99
N GLU A 24 6.94 8.27 2.09
CA GLU A 24 7.95 9.34 2.05
C GLU A 24 9.19 8.91 1.25
N GLY A 25 9.69 7.70 1.50
CA GLY A 25 10.82 7.13 0.75
C GLY A 25 10.50 6.96 -0.74
N THR A 26 9.34 6.41 -1.08
CA THR A 26 8.93 6.23 -2.48
C THR A 26 8.71 7.57 -3.19
N LYS A 27 8.16 8.57 -2.49
CA LYS A 27 8.03 9.93 -3.02
C LYS A 27 9.39 10.48 -3.43
N ARG A 28 10.39 10.36 -2.54
CA ARG A 28 11.75 10.82 -2.86
C ARG A 28 12.36 10.06 -4.03
N LEU A 29 12.17 8.74 -4.09
CA LEU A 29 12.64 7.93 -5.23
C LEU A 29 12.02 8.37 -6.56
N LEU A 30 10.71 8.65 -6.58
CA LEU A 30 10.02 9.12 -7.78
C LEU A 30 10.46 10.52 -8.23
N GLU A 31 10.86 11.39 -7.30
CA GLU A 31 11.36 12.73 -7.63
C GLU A 31 12.74 12.70 -8.32
N ILE A 32 13.52 11.64 -8.11
CA ILE A 32 14.91 11.53 -8.62
C ILE A 32 15.11 10.44 -9.66
N ALA A 33 14.15 9.53 -9.84
CA ALA A 33 14.29 8.44 -10.79
C ALA A 33 14.19 8.94 -12.22
N ASP A 34 15.10 8.48 -13.08
CA ASP A 34 15.04 8.71 -14.52
C ASP A 34 13.85 7.97 -15.17
N GLU A 35 13.57 6.76 -14.69
CA GLU A 35 12.48 5.92 -15.18
C GLU A 35 11.66 5.31 -14.04
N ARG A 36 10.35 5.22 -14.28
CA ARG A 36 9.42 4.48 -13.41
C ARG A 36 8.65 3.45 -14.25
N VAL A 37 8.85 2.17 -13.92
CA VAL A 37 8.16 1.06 -14.57
C VAL A 37 7.14 0.44 -13.61
N PRO A 38 5.83 0.43 -13.93
CA PRO A 38 4.86 -0.35 -13.17
C PRO A 38 5.13 -1.85 -13.34
N LEU A 39 4.85 -2.65 -12.30
CA LEU A 39 5.00 -4.10 -12.37
C LEU A 39 4.14 -4.68 -13.52
N GLN A 40 4.74 -5.60 -14.28
CA GLN A 40 4.10 -6.25 -15.44
C GLN A 40 2.98 -7.23 -15.05
N VAL A 41 2.84 -7.55 -13.76
CA VAL A 41 1.73 -8.34 -13.23
C VAL A 41 0.60 -7.40 -12.85
N GLU A 42 -0.39 -7.31 -13.73
CA GLU A 42 -1.60 -6.51 -13.48
C GLU A 42 -2.53 -7.27 -12.53
N ALA A 43 -2.38 -7.03 -11.23
CA ALA A 43 -3.41 -7.43 -10.28
C ALA A 43 -4.77 -6.84 -10.68
N ARG A 44 -5.82 -7.64 -10.52
CA ARG A 44 -7.18 -7.27 -10.91
C ARG A 44 -8.01 -7.03 -9.66
N CYS A 45 -8.79 -5.96 -9.69
CA CYS A 45 -9.90 -5.79 -8.76
C CYS A 45 -10.96 -6.84 -9.08
N TRP A 46 -11.84 -7.14 -8.12
CA TRP A 46 -12.95 -8.08 -8.31
C TRP A 46 -13.85 -7.73 -9.52
N CYS A 47 -13.87 -6.46 -9.96
CA CYS A 47 -14.59 -6.01 -11.15
C CYS A 47 -13.84 -6.18 -12.48
N GLY A 48 -12.64 -6.77 -12.47
CA GLY A 48 -11.79 -6.98 -13.65
C GLY A 48 -10.96 -5.76 -14.08
N ALA A 49 -11.18 -4.58 -13.50
CA ALA A 49 -10.32 -3.43 -13.72
C ALA A 49 -8.94 -3.62 -13.07
N HIS A 50 -7.92 -2.93 -13.59
CA HIS A 50 -6.58 -2.92 -13.00
C HIS A 50 -6.64 -2.44 -11.55
N ALA A 51 -6.12 -3.24 -10.62
CA ALA A 51 -5.99 -2.86 -9.22
C ALA A 51 -4.80 -1.93 -9.05
N THR A 52 -5.04 -0.75 -8.46
CA THR A 52 -4.00 0.27 -8.26
C THR A 52 -3.82 0.64 -6.80
N HIS A 53 -4.67 0.12 -5.92
CA HIS A 53 -4.67 0.43 -4.50
C HIS A 53 -4.61 -0.87 -3.70
N ASN A 54 -3.84 -0.83 -2.62
CA ASN A 54 -3.80 -1.88 -1.62
C ASN A 54 -4.61 -1.40 -0.41
N ALA A 55 -5.90 -1.74 -0.37
CA ALA A 55 -6.84 -1.28 0.64
C ALA A 55 -6.67 -2.07 1.94
N ARG A 56 -6.58 -1.38 3.08
CA ARG A 56 -6.66 -2.03 4.38
C ARG A 56 -8.11 -2.23 4.76
N VAL A 57 -8.45 -3.46 5.12
CA VAL A 57 -9.79 -3.87 5.52
C VAL A 57 -9.74 -4.30 6.98
N VAL A 58 -10.62 -3.70 7.79
CA VAL A 58 -10.81 -4.04 9.20
C VAL A 58 -12.26 -4.41 9.38
N ASN A 59 -12.53 -5.65 9.81
CA ASN A 59 -13.90 -6.17 9.98
C ASN A 59 -14.79 -5.92 8.74
N ASP A 60 -14.27 -6.29 7.56
CA ASP A 60 -14.93 -6.15 6.25
C ASP A 60 -15.33 -4.72 5.86
N MET A 61 -14.67 -3.72 6.44
CA MET A 61 -14.78 -2.33 6.03
C MET A 61 -13.41 -1.80 5.60
N VAL A 62 -13.38 -1.07 4.48
CA VAL A 62 -12.17 -0.35 4.06
C VAL A 62 -11.90 0.80 5.04
N VAL A 63 -10.66 0.90 5.52
CA VAL A 63 -10.23 1.95 6.45
C VAL A 63 -9.18 2.82 5.79
N TYR A 64 -9.31 4.15 5.94
CA TYR A 64 -8.44 5.16 5.33
C TYR A 64 -7.60 5.96 6.35
N GLU A 65 -7.70 5.62 7.63
CA GLU A 65 -7.04 6.33 8.73
C GLU A 65 -6.26 5.35 9.61
N GLY A 66 -5.36 5.85 10.46
CA GLY A 66 -4.52 5.03 11.34
C GLY A 66 -3.07 4.91 10.86
N GLU A 67 -2.24 4.27 11.67
CA GLU A 67 -0.80 4.21 11.42
C GLU A 67 -0.44 3.25 10.27
N THR A 68 0.51 3.69 9.44
CA THR A 68 0.98 2.98 8.26
C THR A 68 1.98 1.87 8.59
N VAL A 69 2.70 2.00 9.71
CA VAL A 69 3.68 1.02 10.18
C VAL A 69 3.15 0.37 11.44
N VAL A 70 2.75 -0.89 11.33
CA VAL A 70 2.65 -1.77 12.49
C VAL A 70 4.01 -2.45 12.58
N VAL A 71 4.92 -1.92 13.39
CA VAL A 71 6.14 -2.67 13.73
C VAL A 71 5.63 -4.00 14.31
N GLY A 72 6.07 -5.13 13.73
CA GLY A 72 5.64 -6.44 14.20
C GLY A 72 5.71 -6.52 15.71
N ASP A 73 4.56 -6.77 16.36
CA ASP A 73 4.36 -6.77 17.80
C ASP A 73 5.58 -7.29 18.55
N THR A 74 6.39 -6.38 19.09
CA THR A 74 7.22 -6.65 20.26
C THR A 74 6.79 -5.67 21.34
N ALA A 75 5.81 -6.14 22.12
CA ALA A 75 5.28 -5.60 23.38
C ALA A 75 4.23 -4.49 23.30
N ASP A 76 2.97 -4.84 23.62
CA ASP A 76 2.44 -4.59 24.97
C ASP A 76 1.25 -5.54 25.29
N PRO A 77 1.27 -6.40 26.34
CA PRO A 77 0.15 -7.29 26.67
C PRO A 77 -1.12 -6.57 27.16
N GLY A 78 -1.06 -5.24 27.32
CA GLY A 78 -2.10 -4.42 27.94
C GLY A 78 -2.98 -3.62 26.97
N ALA A 79 -2.70 -3.60 25.67
CA ALA A 79 -3.58 -2.94 24.71
C ALA A 79 -4.85 -3.78 24.52
N GLN A 80 -5.95 -3.35 25.13
CA GLN A 80 -7.25 -3.99 25.02
C GLN A 80 -7.69 -4.07 23.56
N LYS A 81 -7.51 -5.23 22.92
CA LYS A 81 -8.25 -5.62 21.72
C LYS A 81 -9.71 -5.77 22.14
N MET A 82 -10.51 -4.71 21.94
CA MET A 82 -11.97 -4.76 22.12
C MET A 82 -12.56 -5.67 21.04
N PHE A 83 -12.53 -6.98 21.27
CA PHE A 83 -12.83 -8.04 20.30
C PHE A 83 -11.83 -8.04 19.13
N GLY A 84 -11.44 -9.22 18.65
CA GLY A 84 -10.30 -9.37 17.75
C GLY A 84 -10.58 -8.83 16.35
N ASP A 85 -10.27 -7.56 16.11
CA ASP A 85 -10.35 -6.97 14.77
C ASP A 85 -9.55 -7.80 13.76
N VAL A 86 -10.22 -8.23 12.69
CA VAL A 86 -9.58 -8.95 11.59
C VAL A 86 -9.07 -7.92 10.59
N VAL A 87 -7.74 -7.77 10.53
CA VAL A 87 -7.07 -6.88 9.59
C VAL A 87 -6.57 -7.68 8.40
N ARG A 88 -6.95 -7.27 7.19
CA ARG A 88 -6.46 -7.85 5.93
C ARG A 88 -6.25 -6.76 4.88
N TYR A 89 -5.62 -7.13 3.79
CA TYR A 89 -5.32 -6.23 2.67
C TYR A 89 -5.95 -6.75 1.39
N GLU A 90 -6.58 -5.88 0.61
CA GLU A 90 -7.27 -6.21 -0.64
C GLU A 90 -6.84 -5.31 -1.79
N LEU A 91 -6.75 -5.88 -2.99
CA LEU A 91 -6.35 -5.16 -4.20
C LEU A 91 -7.58 -4.60 -4.91
N LEU A 92 -7.71 -3.27 -4.93
CA LEU A 92 -8.86 -2.57 -5.51
C LEU A 92 -8.45 -1.65 -6.66
N CYS A 93 -9.37 -1.48 -7.63
CA CYS A 93 -9.26 -0.41 -8.60
C CYS A 93 -9.56 0.93 -7.90
N ARG A 94 -9.09 2.04 -8.48
CA ARG A 94 -9.29 3.38 -7.89
C ARG A 94 -10.75 3.68 -7.57
N ARG A 95 -11.69 3.24 -8.43
CA ARG A 95 -13.13 3.46 -8.21
C ARG A 95 -13.61 2.78 -6.95
N HIS A 96 -13.40 1.47 -6.82
CA HIS A 96 -13.89 0.69 -5.67
C HIS A 96 -13.14 1.02 -4.39
N TYR A 97 -11.84 1.36 -4.50
CA TYR A 97 -11.10 1.94 -3.39
C TYR A 97 -11.72 3.25 -2.90
N ASN A 98 -12.12 4.17 -3.77
CA ASN A 98 -12.67 5.47 -3.35
C ASN A 98 -14.04 5.37 -2.65
N ILE A 99 -14.85 4.36 -2.99
CA ILE A 99 -16.19 4.17 -2.42
C ILE A 99 -16.22 3.14 -1.29
N GLY A 100 -15.10 2.46 -1.02
CA GLY A 100 -14.98 1.45 0.04
C GLY A 100 -15.71 0.14 -0.25
N GLU A 101 -15.93 -0.20 -1.52
CA GLU A 101 -16.73 -1.37 -1.92
C GLU A 101 -15.85 -2.62 -2.10
N LEU A 102 -16.00 -3.55 -1.16
CA LEU A 102 -15.41 -4.88 -1.21
C LEU A 102 -16.34 -5.79 -2.02
N GLY A 103 -15.79 -6.53 -2.98
CA GLY A 103 -16.57 -7.45 -3.80
C GLY A 103 -17.16 -8.55 -2.94
N GLY A 104 -18.44 -8.89 -3.18
CA GLY A 104 -19.14 -9.99 -2.51
C GLY A 104 -18.76 -11.37 -3.03
#